data_AF-A0A1Q4V184-F1
#
_entry.id   AF-A0A1Q4V184-F1
#
_cell.length_a   1.000
_cell.length_b   1.000
_cell.length_c   1.000
_cell.angle_alpha   90.00
_cell.angle_beta   90.00
_cell.angle_gamma   90.00
#
_symmetry.space_group_name_H-M   'P 1'
#
loop_
_entity.id
_entity.type
_entity.pdbx_description
1 polymer ?
#
loop_
_entity_poly.entity_id
_entity_poly.type
_entity_poly.pdbx_seq_one_letter_code
_entity_poly.pdbx_strand_id
1 'polypeptide(L)'
;MPVPDDYGQGIQIASLIDAPDAGKLAKDIANALAQRGVMRFASASARGATITTPVEGMLAWLRDVDLLTLWDGSAWTVVATGAKSWTTVGLTSGWEHNGNDNGTFQYRLVNLFGEDSIMFRGAISKDAYGIPWLVPGSWTLTASPLPVAYRPSTKRTITVPCSDVNSVRITLKADIQTDGHIRLWGTQADSRPPWVSFNGCFASL
;
A
#
# COMPACT_ATOMS: atom_id res chain seq x y z
N MET A 1 30.04 -36.87 -13.36
CA MET A 1 28.75 -36.18 -13.64
C MET A 1 28.23 -35.65 -12.32
N PRO A 2 27.91 -34.35 -12.21
CA PRO A 2 27.46 -33.77 -10.95
C PRO A 2 26.15 -34.42 -10.49
N VAL A 3 25.97 -34.50 -9.17
CA VAL A 3 24.77 -35.07 -8.55
C VAL A 3 23.74 -33.94 -8.37
N PRO A 4 22.45 -34.15 -8.70
CA PRO A 4 21.39 -33.20 -8.39
C PRO A 4 21.26 -32.99 -6.87
N ASP A 5 20.82 -31.82 -6.45
CA ASP A 5 20.47 -31.62 -5.04
C ASP A 5 19.24 -32.44 -4.61
N ASP A 6 19.19 -32.78 -3.32
CA ASP A 6 18.14 -33.61 -2.73
C ASP A 6 16.73 -33.00 -2.85
N TYR A 7 16.64 -31.69 -3.08
CA TYR A 7 15.39 -30.96 -3.21
C TYR A 7 14.96 -30.75 -4.68
N GLY A 8 15.68 -31.35 -5.64
CA GLY A 8 15.37 -31.26 -7.06
C GLY A 8 15.44 -29.84 -7.62
N GLN A 9 16.21 -28.95 -6.99
CA GLN A 9 16.40 -27.58 -7.43
C GLN A 9 17.41 -27.48 -8.57
N GLY A 10 18.03 -28.55 -9.04
CA GLY A 10 19.03 -28.49 -10.12
C GLY A 10 20.33 -27.78 -9.73
N ILE A 11 20.62 -27.63 -8.43
CA ILE A 11 21.96 -27.23 -7.95
C ILE A 11 22.89 -28.42 -8.20
N GLN A 12 23.96 -28.20 -8.95
CA GLN A 12 24.93 -29.25 -9.27
C GLN A 12 25.89 -29.43 -8.09
N ILE A 13 25.92 -30.62 -7.51
CA ILE A 13 26.88 -31.01 -6.47
C ILE A 13 28.04 -31.72 -7.15
N ALA A 14 29.28 -31.26 -6.91
CA ALA A 14 30.47 -31.88 -7.45
C ALA A 14 30.53 -33.37 -7.08
N SER A 15 30.77 -34.21 -8.07
CA SER A 15 31.05 -35.63 -7.82
C SER A 15 32.54 -35.82 -7.54
N LEU A 16 32.88 -36.71 -6.60
CA LEU A 16 34.27 -37.04 -6.25
C LEU A 16 35.03 -37.77 -7.39
N ILE A 17 34.36 -38.03 -8.51
CA ILE A 17 34.94 -38.67 -9.71
C ILE A 17 35.32 -37.67 -10.81
N ASP A 18 34.92 -36.40 -10.69
CA ASP A 18 35.23 -35.37 -11.68
C ASP A 18 36.60 -34.72 -11.40
N ALA A 19 37.31 -34.27 -12.43
CA ALA A 19 38.58 -33.56 -12.25
C ALA A 19 38.37 -32.29 -11.41
N PRO A 20 39.25 -31.98 -10.44
CA PRO A 20 39.07 -30.84 -9.56
C PRO A 20 39.17 -29.51 -10.33
N ASP A 21 38.03 -28.83 -10.46
CA ASP A 21 37.92 -27.46 -10.98
C ASP A 21 37.11 -26.61 -9.99
N ALA A 22 37.84 -25.93 -9.11
CA ALA A 22 37.24 -25.08 -8.08
C ALA A 22 36.53 -23.85 -8.67
N GLY A 23 36.98 -23.35 -9.82
CA GLY A 23 36.37 -22.19 -10.49
C GLY A 23 35.00 -22.54 -11.07
N LYS A 24 34.90 -23.70 -11.71
CA LYS A 24 33.62 -24.23 -12.19
C LYS A 24 32.65 -24.50 -11.05
N LEU A 25 33.10 -25.19 -9.99
CA LEU A 25 32.24 -25.48 -8.83
C LEU A 25 31.67 -24.20 -8.21
N ALA A 26 32.52 -23.19 -7.97
CA ALA A 26 32.09 -21.92 -7.40
C ALA A 26 31.08 -21.21 -8.31
N LYS A 27 31.29 -21.22 -9.62
CA LYS A 27 30.41 -20.57 -10.60
C LYS A 27 29.05 -21.26 -10.69
N ASP A 28 29.02 -22.60 -10.70
CA ASP A 28 27.78 -23.37 -10.80
C ASP A 28 26.92 -23.17 -9.55
N ILE A 29 27.52 -23.20 -8.36
CA ILE A 29 26.82 -22.91 -7.09
C ILE A 29 26.33 -21.46 -7.06
N ALA A 30 27.21 -20.50 -7.36
CA ALA A 30 26.88 -19.08 -7.28
C ALA A 30 25.72 -18.71 -8.22
N ASN A 31 25.76 -19.19 -9.48
CA ASN A 31 24.72 -18.88 -10.45
C ASN A 31 23.38 -19.56 -10.09
N ALA A 32 23.42 -20.82 -9.66
CA ALA A 32 22.21 -21.55 -9.27
C ALA A 32 21.52 -20.94 -8.04
N LEU A 33 22.30 -20.43 -7.08
CA LEU A 33 21.76 -19.76 -5.90
C LEU A 33 21.36 -18.32 -6.15
N ALA A 34 22.11 -17.59 -6.99
CA ALA A 34 21.83 -16.18 -7.28
C ALA A 34 20.42 -15.98 -7.87
N GLN A 35 19.98 -16.89 -8.74
CA GLN A 35 18.64 -16.84 -9.35
C GLN A 35 17.50 -17.23 -8.40
N ARG A 36 17.83 -17.84 -7.26
CA ARG A 36 16.86 -18.28 -6.22
C ARG A 36 16.82 -17.37 -5.00
N GLY A 37 17.82 -16.50 -4.84
CA GLY A 37 17.81 -15.45 -3.84
C GLY A 37 17.00 -14.22 -4.28
N VAL A 38 16.96 -13.20 -3.42
CA VAL A 38 16.45 -11.88 -3.78
C VAL A 38 17.55 -11.10 -4.51
N MET A 39 17.46 -11.04 -5.84
CA MET A 39 18.39 -10.29 -6.67
C MET A 39 18.20 -8.78 -6.46
N ARG A 40 19.27 -7.98 -6.41
CA ARG A 40 19.19 -6.54 -6.12
C ARG A 40 19.56 -5.71 -7.34
N PHE A 41 18.67 -4.81 -7.75
CA PHE A 41 18.87 -3.95 -8.91
C PHE A 41 18.78 -2.47 -8.53
N ALA A 42 19.37 -1.61 -9.36
CA ALA A 42 19.24 -0.16 -9.18
C ALA A 42 17.81 0.32 -9.47
N SER A 43 17.14 -0.26 -10.46
CA SER A 43 15.80 0.11 -10.92
C SER A 43 15.13 -1.05 -11.67
N ALA A 44 13.84 -0.90 -12.00
CA ALA A 44 13.11 -1.85 -12.85
C ALA A 44 13.73 -2.01 -14.26
N SER A 45 14.26 -0.93 -14.84
CA SER A 45 14.92 -0.96 -16.14
C SER A 45 16.25 -1.72 -16.09
N ALA A 46 17.05 -1.53 -15.04
CA ALA A 46 18.29 -2.28 -14.83
C ALA A 46 18.02 -3.79 -14.65
N ARG A 47 16.93 -4.15 -13.96
CA ARG A 47 16.47 -5.53 -13.85
C ARG A 47 16.09 -6.10 -15.21
N GLY A 48 15.28 -5.37 -15.99
CA GLY A 48 14.83 -5.82 -17.32
C GLY A 48 15.97 -5.97 -18.34
N ALA A 49 17.02 -5.15 -18.23
CA ALA A 49 18.23 -5.29 -19.05
C ALA A 49 19.10 -6.49 -18.64
N THR A 50 19.13 -6.83 -17.35
CA THR A 50 19.95 -7.94 -16.84
C THR A 50 19.25 -9.30 -16.99
N ILE A 51 17.94 -9.36 -16.73
CA ILE A 51 17.13 -10.56 -16.76
C ILE A 51 16.27 -10.55 -18.02
N THR A 52 16.80 -11.06 -19.12
CA THR A 52 16.11 -11.11 -20.42
C THR A 52 15.14 -12.27 -20.54
N THR A 53 15.32 -13.32 -19.73
CA THR A 53 14.48 -14.54 -19.71
C THR A 53 14.12 -14.90 -18.26
N PRO A 54 13.22 -14.14 -17.62
CA PRO A 54 12.80 -14.43 -16.26
C PRO A 54 12.03 -15.76 -16.15
N VAL A 55 12.16 -16.43 -15.00
CA VAL A 55 11.47 -17.69 -14.68
C VAL A 55 10.51 -17.44 -13.53
N GLU A 56 9.35 -18.11 -13.55
CA GLU A 56 8.34 -18.00 -12.49
C GLU A 56 8.97 -18.29 -11.12
N GLY A 57 8.64 -17.45 -10.13
CA GLY A 57 9.22 -17.55 -8.79
C GLY A 57 10.45 -16.67 -8.55
N MET A 58 11.05 -16.07 -9.59
CA MET A 58 12.20 -15.17 -9.40
C MET A 58 11.83 -13.93 -8.58
N LEU A 59 12.67 -13.58 -7.60
CA LEU A 59 12.49 -12.40 -6.74
C LEU A 59 13.56 -11.34 -7.00
N ALA A 60 13.15 -10.07 -7.01
CA ALA A 60 14.04 -8.93 -7.20
C ALA A 60 13.67 -7.73 -6.32
N TRP A 61 14.69 -7.12 -5.67
CA TRP A 61 14.60 -5.86 -4.93
C TRP A 61 15.03 -4.68 -5.81
N LEU A 62 14.18 -3.65 -5.88
CA LEU A 62 14.42 -2.39 -6.59
C LEU A 62 14.82 -1.30 -5.58
N ARG A 63 16.06 -0.83 -5.66
CA ARG A 63 16.65 0.11 -4.67
C ARG A 63 16.17 1.55 -4.81
N ASP A 64 15.68 1.95 -5.98
CA ASP A 64 15.18 3.29 -6.25
C ASP A 64 13.81 3.56 -5.61
N VAL A 65 12.99 2.52 -5.46
CA VAL A 65 11.60 2.61 -4.94
C VAL A 65 11.34 1.74 -3.72
N ASP A 66 12.35 1.04 -3.21
CA ASP A 66 12.26 0.12 -2.07
C ASP A 66 11.16 -0.96 -2.22
N LEU A 67 11.13 -1.63 -3.38
CA LEU A 67 10.12 -2.64 -3.72
C LEU A 67 10.72 -4.03 -3.93
N LEU A 68 10.07 -5.05 -3.36
CA LEU A 68 10.27 -6.46 -3.69
C LEU A 68 9.29 -6.84 -4.79
N THR A 69 9.80 -7.51 -5.82
CA THR A 69 9.02 -7.93 -6.98
C THR A 69 9.23 -9.41 -7.25
N LEU A 70 8.19 -10.07 -7.74
CA LEU A 70 8.15 -11.48 -8.10
C LEU A 70 7.81 -11.61 -9.59
N TRP A 71 8.48 -12.50 -10.31
CA TRP A 71 8.01 -12.89 -11.65
C TRP A 71 6.93 -13.97 -11.52
N ASP A 72 5.72 -13.69 -11.97
CA ASP A 72 4.56 -14.60 -11.88
C ASP A 72 4.40 -15.54 -13.09
N GLY A 73 5.42 -15.57 -13.96
CA GLY A 73 5.37 -16.30 -15.24
C GLY A 73 5.04 -15.41 -16.43
N SER A 74 4.48 -14.22 -16.21
CA SER A 74 4.06 -13.31 -17.27
C SER A 74 4.59 -11.88 -17.10
N ALA A 75 4.67 -11.40 -15.86
CA ALA A 75 5.08 -10.05 -15.51
C ALA A 75 5.78 -10.03 -14.16
N TRP A 76 6.50 -8.93 -13.91
CA TRP A 76 7.01 -8.64 -12.58
C TRP A 76 5.90 -7.97 -11.77
N THR A 77 5.41 -8.67 -10.76
CA THR A 77 4.42 -8.19 -9.79
C THR A 77 5.10 -7.74 -8.51
N VAL A 78 4.48 -6.81 -7.77
CA VAL A 78 4.98 -6.35 -6.47
C VAL A 78 4.57 -7.37 -5.41
N VAL A 79 5.54 -7.91 -4.68
CA VAL A 79 5.27 -8.68 -3.46
C VAL A 79 5.13 -7.64 -2.37
N ALA A 80 3.96 -7.56 -1.73
CA ALA A 80 3.61 -6.50 -0.78
C ALA A 80 4.80 -6.05 0.08
N THR A 81 5.38 -4.89 -0.24
CA THR A 81 6.46 -4.28 0.53
C THR A 81 6.00 -3.00 1.19
N GLY A 82 6.52 -2.79 2.40
CA GLY A 82 6.74 -1.48 2.98
C GLY A 82 5.47 -0.64 3.16
N ALA A 83 4.79 -0.81 4.28
CA ALA A 83 3.86 0.22 4.71
C ALA A 83 4.63 1.55 4.84
N LYS A 84 4.31 2.55 4.01
CA LYS A 84 4.93 3.87 4.13
C LYS A 84 4.62 4.46 5.50
N SER A 85 5.50 5.36 5.98
CA SER A 85 5.25 6.12 7.21
C SER A 85 3.90 6.83 7.14
N TRP A 86 3.20 6.86 8.26
CA TRP A 86 1.94 7.57 8.38
C TRP A 86 2.14 9.07 8.21
N THR A 87 1.32 9.67 7.36
CA THR A 87 1.28 11.13 7.16
C THR A 87 -0.01 11.68 7.74
N THR A 88 0.10 12.76 8.51
CA THR A 88 -1.06 13.45 9.08
C THR A 88 -1.83 14.18 8.01
N VAL A 89 -3.15 13.99 7.99
CA VAL A 89 -4.04 14.76 7.11
C VAL A 89 -4.16 16.18 7.65
N GLY A 90 -3.77 17.17 6.86
CA GLY A 90 -4.07 18.56 7.18
C GLY A 90 -5.58 18.79 7.09
N LEU A 91 -6.24 19.03 8.22
CA LEU A 91 -7.68 19.21 8.30
C LEU A 91 -8.12 20.62 7.93
N THR A 92 -9.23 20.75 7.21
CA THR A 92 -9.93 22.02 7.01
C THR A 92 -10.40 22.57 8.37
N SER A 93 -10.38 23.90 8.52
CA SER A 93 -10.84 24.57 9.74
C SER A 93 -12.20 24.09 10.23
N GLY A 94 -12.33 23.90 11.55
CA GLY A 94 -13.54 23.42 12.21
C GLY A 94 -13.68 21.89 12.23
N TRP A 95 -12.62 21.16 11.89
CA TRP A 95 -12.43 19.75 12.18
C TRP A 95 -11.18 19.58 13.04
N GLU A 96 -11.24 18.66 13.99
CA GLU A 96 -10.12 18.32 14.85
C GLU A 96 -9.78 16.84 14.73
N HIS A 97 -8.59 16.46 15.18
CA HIS A 97 -8.14 15.07 15.23
C HIS A 97 -8.62 14.39 16.53
N ASN A 98 -8.45 13.08 16.60
CA ASN A 98 -8.67 12.29 17.82
C ASN A 98 -10.13 12.22 18.27
N GLY A 99 -11.08 12.21 17.32
CA GLY A 99 -12.49 11.97 17.65
C GLY A 99 -12.68 10.62 18.34
N ASN A 100 -13.34 10.63 19.51
CA ASN A 100 -13.53 9.42 20.35
C ASN A 100 -12.22 8.70 20.68
N ASP A 101 -11.15 9.47 20.96
CA ASP A 101 -9.85 8.96 21.39
C ASP A 101 -9.22 7.91 20.44
N ASN A 102 -9.57 7.97 19.16
CA ASN A 102 -9.10 7.04 18.15
C ASN A 102 -7.77 7.45 17.48
N GLY A 103 -7.13 8.52 17.94
CA GLY A 103 -5.86 9.04 17.44
C GLY A 103 -5.98 9.98 16.24
N THR A 104 -4.82 10.47 15.79
CA THR A 104 -4.70 11.43 14.67
C THR A 104 -5.14 10.81 13.34
N PHE A 105 -5.97 11.53 12.58
CA PHE A 105 -6.35 11.12 11.23
C PHE A 105 -5.15 11.18 10.28
N GLN A 106 -4.75 10.01 9.79
CA GLN A 106 -3.54 9.80 9.03
C GLN A 106 -3.78 8.87 7.84
N TYR A 107 -2.91 8.98 6.85
CA TYR A 107 -2.91 8.12 5.67
C TYR A 107 -1.51 7.56 5.37
N ARG A 108 -1.46 6.45 4.63
CA ARG A 108 -0.24 5.91 4.04
C ARG A 108 -0.55 5.11 2.78
N LEU A 109 0.48 4.87 1.98
CA LEU A 109 0.41 3.94 0.86
C LEU A 109 0.72 2.53 1.38
N VAL A 110 -0.07 1.56 0.94
CA VAL A 110 0.16 0.14 1.13
C VAL A 110 -0.04 -0.55 -0.21
N ASN A 111 0.70 -1.62 -0.45
CA ASN A 111 0.37 -2.54 -1.53
C ASN A 111 -0.55 -3.62 -0.95
N LEU A 112 -1.78 -3.68 -1.44
CA LEU A 112 -2.75 -4.72 -1.10
C LEU A 112 -2.97 -5.58 -2.34
N PHE A 113 -2.54 -6.83 -2.27
CA PHE A 113 -2.77 -7.83 -3.33
C PHE A 113 -2.26 -7.41 -4.71
N GLY A 114 -1.11 -6.73 -4.77
CA GLY A 114 -0.51 -6.27 -6.02
C GLY A 114 -1.04 -4.93 -6.53
N GLU A 115 -2.01 -4.32 -5.83
CA GLU A 115 -2.56 -3.00 -6.14
C GLU A 115 -2.14 -1.97 -5.09
N ASP A 116 -1.76 -0.78 -5.56
CA ASP A 116 -1.49 0.34 -4.67
C ASP A 116 -2.80 0.86 -4.07
N SER A 117 -2.83 0.91 -2.74
CA SER A 117 -4.00 1.33 -1.97
C SER A 117 -3.61 2.38 -0.94
N ILE A 118 -4.47 3.38 -0.76
CA ILE A 118 -4.38 4.29 0.37
C ILE A 118 -5.06 3.66 1.58
N MET A 119 -4.34 3.60 2.69
CA MET A 119 -4.85 3.16 3.98
C MET A 119 -4.99 4.37 4.90
N PHE A 120 -6.10 4.42 5.65
CA PHE A 120 -6.35 5.41 6.67
C PHE A 120 -6.33 4.83 8.08
N ARG A 121 -6.08 5.70 9.06
CA ARG A 121 -6.30 5.45 10.49
C ARG A 121 -6.63 6.74 11.22
N GLY A 122 -7.04 6.62 12.47
CA GLY A 122 -7.40 7.73 13.31
C GLY A 122 -8.85 8.13 13.16
N ALA A 123 -9.20 9.25 13.79
CA ALA A 123 -10.53 9.82 13.70
C ALA A 123 -10.47 11.34 13.67
N ILE A 124 -11.60 11.92 13.29
CA ILE A 124 -11.86 13.35 13.34
C ILE A 124 -13.04 13.63 14.27
N SER A 125 -13.03 14.79 14.90
CA SER A 125 -14.14 15.34 15.68
C SER A 125 -14.65 16.63 15.07
N LYS A 126 -15.92 16.93 15.38
CA LYS A 126 -16.57 18.19 15.03
C LYS A 126 -17.57 18.58 16.10
N ASP A 127 -17.21 19.59 16.88
CA ASP A 127 -18.03 20.07 18.00
C ASP A 127 -19.27 20.83 17.53
N ALA A 128 -19.21 21.45 16.35
CA ALA A 128 -20.33 22.18 15.78
C ALA A 128 -20.43 22.00 14.26
N TYR A 129 -21.63 21.62 13.83
CA TYR A 129 -22.04 21.55 12.41
C TYR A 129 -22.66 22.86 11.91
N GLY A 130 -22.63 23.91 12.73
CA GLY A 130 -23.32 25.17 12.49
C GLY A 130 -24.78 25.12 12.92
N ILE A 131 -25.62 25.95 12.30
CA ILE A 131 -27.05 25.99 12.55
C ILE A 131 -27.73 24.69 12.06
N PRO A 132 -28.54 23.99 12.88
CA PRO A 132 -29.03 22.64 12.58
C PRO A 132 -29.74 22.46 11.23
N TRP A 133 -30.46 23.48 10.76
CA TRP A 133 -31.24 23.43 9.50
C TRP A 133 -30.42 23.75 8.25
N LEU A 134 -29.16 24.17 8.40
CA LEU A 134 -28.26 24.52 7.30
C LEU A 134 -26.98 23.67 7.32
N VAL A 135 -27.03 22.48 7.89
CA VAL A 135 -25.88 21.55 7.84
C VAL A 135 -25.68 21.13 6.39
N PRO A 136 -24.52 21.43 5.78
CA PRO A 136 -24.21 20.98 4.43
C PRO A 136 -24.26 19.45 4.32
N GLY A 137 -24.75 18.94 3.19
CA GLY A 137 -24.77 17.50 2.87
C GLY A 137 -23.37 16.88 2.72
N SER A 138 -22.34 17.73 2.60
CA SER A 138 -20.95 17.30 2.42
C SER A 138 -19.94 18.31 2.96
N TRP A 139 -18.75 17.83 3.30
CA TRP A 139 -17.64 18.61 3.81
C TRP A 139 -16.32 18.18 3.17
N THR A 140 -15.48 19.12 2.77
CA THR A 140 -14.10 18.82 2.39
C THR A 140 -13.25 18.75 3.66
N LEU A 141 -12.71 17.57 3.96
CA LEU A 141 -11.95 17.32 5.19
C LEU A 141 -10.51 17.82 5.10
N THR A 142 -9.90 17.71 3.92
CA THR A 142 -8.50 18.08 3.66
C THR A 142 -8.36 19.57 3.36
N ALA A 143 -7.50 20.28 4.11
CA ALA A 143 -7.16 21.69 3.86
C ALA A 143 -6.34 21.89 2.58
N SER A 144 -5.57 20.88 2.17
CA SER A 144 -4.80 20.86 0.93
C SER A 144 -4.95 19.49 0.26
N PRO A 145 -4.84 19.39 -1.07
CA PRO A 145 -4.98 18.11 -1.75
C PRO A 145 -3.85 17.16 -1.34
N LEU A 146 -4.16 15.87 -1.22
CA LEU A 146 -3.16 14.82 -1.01
C LEU A 146 -2.07 14.89 -2.10
N PRO A 147 -0.82 14.46 -1.84
CA PRO A 147 0.20 14.39 -2.89
C PRO A 147 -0.23 13.45 -4.03
N VAL A 148 0.25 13.71 -5.26
CA VAL A 148 -0.20 13.02 -6.48
C VAL A 148 -0.14 11.48 -6.37
N ALA A 149 0.89 10.94 -5.72
CA ALA A 149 1.06 9.49 -5.51
C ALA A 149 0.01 8.83 -4.58
N TYR A 150 -0.88 9.62 -3.96
CA TYR A 150 -1.93 9.15 -3.05
C TYR A 150 -3.33 9.47 -3.58
N ARG A 151 -3.45 9.90 -4.84
CA ARG A 151 -4.72 10.25 -5.48
C ARG A 151 -5.17 9.11 -6.38
N PRO A 152 -6.43 8.71 -6.31
CA PRO A 152 -6.93 7.70 -7.22
C PRO A 152 -7.14 8.28 -8.62
N SER A 153 -7.00 7.43 -9.63
CA SER A 153 -7.25 7.78 -11.05
C SER A 153 -8.73 8.08 -11.33
N THR A 154 -9.63 7.49 -10.54
CA THR A 154 -11.08 7.73 -10.55
C THR A 154 -11.57 7.89 -9.13
N LYS A 155 -12.66 8.63 -8.91
CA LYS A 155 -13.19 8.84 -7.55
C LYS A 155 -13.41 7.49 -6.84
N ARG A 156 -12.88 7.36 -5.63
CA ARG A 156 -13.13 6.22 -4.75
C ARG A 156 -14.05 6.61 -3.63
N THR A 157 -14.97 5.72 -3.30
CA THR A 157 -15.95 5.92 -2.24
C THR A 157 -15.80 4.80 -1.23
N ILE A 158 -15.67 5.16 0.03
CA ILE A 158 -15.59 4.21 1.15
C ILE A 158 -16.61 4.57 2.23
N THR A 159 -17.06 3.56 2.97
CA THR A 159 -17.90 3.75 4.15
C THR A 159 -17.00 3.99 5.35
N VAL A 160 -17.33 4.98 6.17
CA VAL A 160 -16.60 5.31 7.41
C VAL A 160 -17.56 5.27 8.60
N PRO A 161 -17.22 4.59 9.70
CA PRO A 161 -18.05 4.58 10.90
C PRO A 161 -18.07 5.96 11.56
N CYS A 162 -19.20 6.31 12.16
CA CYS A 162 -19.37 7.54 12.94
C CYS A 162 -20.13 7.28 14.23
N SER A 163 -20.14 8.27 15.11
CA SER A 163 -20.95 8.20 16.34
C SER A 163 -22.43 8.01 16.04
N ASP A 164 -23.09 7.23 16.88
CA ASP A 164 -24.55 7.17 17.01
C ASP A 164 -25.11 8.32 17.87
N VAL A 165 -24.26 9.01 18.62
CA VAL A 165 -24.64 10.21 19.37
C VAL A 165 -24.90 11.36 18.40
N ASN A 166 -26.02 12.06 18.56
CA ASN A 166 -26.44 13.18 17.70
C ASN A 166 -26.54 12.82 16.21
N SER A 167 -26.67 11.54 15.89
CA SER A 167 -26.77 11.05 14.53
C SER A 167 -27.76 9.89 14.44
N VAL A 168 -28.68 9.94 13.48
CA VAL A 168 -29.57 8.80 13.16
C VAL A 168 -28.86 7.72 12.32
N ARG A 169 -27.55 7.88 12.07
CA ARG A 169 -26.71 6.98 11.29
C ARG A 169 -25.44 6.63 12.04
N ILE A 170 -24.96 5.41 11.84
CA ILE A 170 -23.70 4.89 12.41
C ILE A 170 -22.56 4.83 11.37
N THR A 171 -22.85 5.25 10.14
CA THR A 171 -21.88 5.31 9.04
C THR A 171 -22.13 6.54 8.18
N LEU A 172 -21.03 7.07 7.64
CA LEU A 172 -21.01 8.11 6.61
C LEU A 172 -20.26 7.59 5.39
N LYS A 173 -20.29 8.39 4.31
CA LYS A 173 -19.55 8.11 3.08
C LYS A 173 -18.37 9.07 2.98
N ALA A 174 -17.17 8.56 2.73
CA ALA A 174 -16.01 9.37 2.38
C ALA A 174 -15.61 9.12 0.92
N ASP A 175 -15.57 10.20 0.13
CA ASP A 175 -15.13 10.19 -1.25
C ASP A 175 -13.71 10.73 -1.34
N ILE A 176 -12.78 9.94 -1.88
CA ILE A 176 -11.42 10.35 -2.22
C ILE A 176 -11.44 10.76 -3.68
N GLN A 177 -11.31 12.07 -3.91
CA GLN A 177 -11.45 12.67 -5.23
C GLN A 177 -10.14 12.59 -6.02
N THR A 178 -10.25 12.66 -7.35
CA THR A 178 -9.08 12.67 -8.26
C THR A 178 -8.24 13.95 -8.12
N ASP A 179 -8.83 15.03 -7.62
CA ASP A 179 -8.12 16.28 -7.27
C ASP A 179 -7.28 16.16 -5.99
N GLY A 180 -7.41 15.05 -5.26
CA GLY A 180 -6.70 14.76 -4.02
C GLY A 180 -7.42 15.23 -2.75
N HIS A 181 -8.63 15.78 -2.84
CA HIS A 181 -9.41 16.12 -1.66
C HIS A 181 -10.23 14.93 -1.14
N ILE A 182 -10.32 14.81 0.19
CA ILE A 182 -11.22 13.85 0.84
C ILE A 182 -12.50 14.60 1.22
N ARG A 183 -13.65 14.11 0.76
CA ARG A 183 -14.97 14.70 1.06
C ARG A 183 -15.82 13.74 1.87
N LEU A 184 -16.31 14.19 3.01
CA LEU A 184 -17.27 13.48 3.83
C LEU A 184 -18.69 13.83 3.40
N TRP A 185 -19.58 12.84 3.34
CA TRP A 185 -20.96 12.98 2.91
C TRP A 185 -21.91 12.31 3.90
N GLY A 186 -23.16 12.80 3.91
CA GLY A 186 -24.24 12.22 4.71
C GLY A 186 -24.47 12.93 6.04
N THR A 187 -23.87 14.09 6.24
CA THR A 187 -24.20 15.01 7.33
C THR A 187 -25.46 15.81 6.97
N GLN A 188 -26.37 15.97 7.91
CA GLN A 188 -27.65 16.67 7.73
C GLN A 188 -28.22 17.02 9.12
N ALA A 189 -29.39 17.66 9.20
CA ALA A 189 -29.94 18.16 10.46
C ALA A 189 -30.06 17.08 11.58
N ASP A 190 -30.39 15.84 11.23
CA ASP A 190 -30.53 14.70 12.15
C ASP A 190 -29.29 13.79 12.19
N SER A 191 -28.25 14.07 11.39
CA SER A 191 -27.04 13.25 11.24
C SER A 191 -25.81 14.13 11.43
N ARG A 192 -25.45 14.38 12.70
CA ARG A 192 -24.37 15.29 13.12
C ARG A 192 -23.43 14.58 14.11
N PRO A 193 -22.80 13.47 13.70
CA PRO A 193 -22.00 12.67 14.61
C PRO A 193 -20.81 13.51 15.13
N PRO A 194 -20.58 13.60 16.46
CA PRO A 194 -19.46 14.37 17.01
C PRO A 194 -18.09 13.83 16.58
N TRP A 195 -18.03 12.59 16.08
CA TRP A 195 -16.81 11.98 15.56
C TRP A 195 -17.06 11.04 14.37
N VAL A 196 -16.03 10.88 13.55
CA VAL A 196 -15.97 9.93 12.42
C VAL A 196 -14.61 9.24 12.45
N SER A 197 -14.61 7.91 12.39
CA SER A 197 -13.40 7.08 12.44
C SER A 197 -13.02 6.57 11.06
N PHE A 198 -11.72 6.51 10.80
CA PHE A 198 -11.12 6.02 9.56
C PHE A 198 -10.22 4.79 9.81
N ASN A 199 -10.28 4.22 11.01
CA ASN A 199 -9.52 3.03 11.37
C ASN A 199 -9.90 1.85 10.47
N GLY A 200 -8.91 1.30 9.76
CA GLY A 200 -9.11 0.14 8.89
C GLY A 200 -9.79 0.47 7.57
N CYS A 201 -9.87 1.74 7.19
CA CYS A 201 -10.40 2.15 5.89
C CYS A 201 -9.31 2.11 4.80
N PHE A 202 -9.65 1.56 3.63
CA PHE A 202 -8.75 1.45 2.48
C PHE A 202 -9.47 1.82 1.19
N ALA A 203 -8.74 2.38 0.24
CA ALA A 203 -9.22 2.57 -1.13
C ALA A 203 -8.09 2.30 -2.12
N SER A 204 -8.40 1.68 -3.26
CA SER A 204 -7.44 1.51 -4.35
C SER A 204 -7.15 2.82 -5.07
N LEU A 205 -5.94 2.97 -5.61
CA LEU A 205 -5.51 4.16 -6.36
C LEU A 205 -5.65 3.97 -7.88
#